data_AF-A0A2G5T2T4-F1
#
_entry.id   AF-A0A2G5T2T4-F1
#
_cell.length_a   1.000
_cell.length_b   1.000
_cell.length_c   1.000
_cell.angle_alpha   90.00
_cell.angle_beta   90.00
_cell.angle_gamma   90.00
#
_symmetry.space_group_name_H-M   'P 1'
#
loop_
_entity.id
_entity.type
_entity.pdbx_description
1 polymer ?
#
loop_
_entity_poly.entity_id
_entity_poly.type
_entity_poly.pdbx_seq_one_letter_code
_entity_poly.pdbx_strand_id
1 'polypeptide(L)'
;MADNRVPIATRRASLLQCIHRLDRNLKHKINNLEFQTSRRVKLQNAIKSCLECVICTNRYDRGETSPRVLGCGHVCCEKCVFEILEGKRRPTRMIINAPSNKFPGVIIRCPSCRRQMSFSENQTELSIWKFRPLMEVIKNFTNTTYLDDFDQPVEHEQVTLAGDETLACLRTLTKRLEQKLLDTNQRKVSENDLHATLENLSKPIKNCAKCQNPFQEAPVSLKCGHVYCSPCNKLFFERFEKIGPAVVTCETCQKLSNYQRNETRGFPIYLFINLSQLH
;
A
#
# COMPACT_ATOMS: atom_id res chain seq x y z
N MET A 1 41.80 58.30 -1.78
CA MET A 1 40.70 57.32 -1.94
C MET A 1 41.11 56.36 -3.04
N ALA A 2 41.42 55.11 -2.71
CA ALA A 2 41.90 54.13 -3.68
C ALA A 2 40.76 53.76 -4.64
N ASP A 3 40.99 53.95 -5.95
CA ASP A 3 40.04 53.64 -7.03
C ASP A 3 39.90 52.11 -7.13
N ASN A 4 38.96 51.56 -6.36
CA ASN A 4 38.70 50.12 -6.18
C ASN A 4 38.01 49.51 -7.41
N ARG A 5 38.52 49.80 -8.61
CA ARG A 5 38.01 49.28 -9.88
C ARG A 5 38.56 47.89 -10.10
N VAL A 6 37.90 46.90 -9.48
CA VAL A 6 38.07 45.50 -9.85
C VAL A 6 37.94 45.38 -11.38
N PRO A 7 38.93 44.83 -12.10
CA PRO A 7 38.88 44.73 -13.54
C PRO A 7 37.60 44.03 -14.02
N ILE A 8 37.03 44.52 -15.13
CA ILE A 8 35.82 43.94 -15.75
C ILE A 8 35.99 42.44 -16.01
N ALA A 9 37.19 42.03 -16.43
CA ALA A 9 37.57 40.63 -16.63
C ALA A 9 37.41 39.79 -15.35
N THR A 10 37.86 40.30 -14.20
CA THR A 10 37.74 39.61 -12.90
C THR A 10 36.29 39.44 -12.48
N ARG A 11 35.44 40.47 -12.70
CA ARG A 11 33.99 40.38 -12.42
C ARG A 11 33.31 39.35 -13.32
N ARG A 12 33.66 39.33 -14.61
CA ARG A 12 33.15 38.32 -15.56
C ARG A 12 33.54 36.91 -15.12
N ALA A 13 34.81 36.68 -14.80
CA ALA A 13 35.31 35.38 -14.36
C ALA A 13 34.60 34.90 -13.09
N SER A 14 34.38 35.80 -12.12
CA SER A 14 33.63 35.50 -10.89
C SER A 14 32.18 35.08 -11.17
N LEU A 15 31.48 35.76 -12.09
CA LEU A 15 30.12 35.37 -12.49
C LEU A 15 30.08 34.02 -13.20
N LEU A 16 31.02 33.75 -14.11
CA LEU A 16 31.12 32.46 -14.80
C LEU A 16 31.35 31.31 -13.81
N GLN A 17 32.26 31.49 -12.85
CA GLN A 17 32.47 30.51 -11.77
C GLN A 17 31.20 30.30 -10.94
N CYS A 18 30.46 31.37 -10.63
CA CYS A 18 29.19 31.29 -9.93
C CYS A 18 28.15 30.48 -10.72
N ILE A 19 28.00 30.77 -12.02
CA ILE A 19 27.09 30.06 -12.93
C ILE A 19 27.42 28.57 -12.98
N HIS A 20 28.69 28.20 -13.20
CA HIS A 20 29.09 26.79 -13.23
C HIS A 20 28.86 26.05 -11.90
N ARG A 21 29.00 26.75 -10.77
CA ARG A 21 28.68 26.18 -9.45
C ARG A 21 27.16 26.00 -9.30
N LEU A 22 26.37 26.98 -9.68
CA LEU A 22 24.91 26.92 -9.60
C LEU A 22 24.33 25.84 -10.53
N ASP A 23 24.84 25.73 -11.75
CA ASP A 23 24.45 24.70 -12.72
C ASP A 23 24.73 23.28 -12.19
N ARG A 24 25.94 23.02 -11.68
CA ARG A 24 26.27 21.74 -11.04
C ARG A 24 25.38 21.43 -9.84
N ASN A 25 25.12 22.44 -8.99
CA ASN A 25 24.23 22.29 -7.84
C ASN A 25 22.80 21.98 -8.27
N LEU A 26 22.29 22.68 -9.30
CA LEU A 26 20.96 22.47 -9.85
C LEU A 26 20.85 21.06 -10.42
N LYS A 27 21.82 20.61 -11.22
CA LYS A 27 21.88 19.24 -11.73
C LYS A 27 21.81 18.19 -10.62
N HIS A 28 22.60 18.33 -9.57
CA HIS A 28 22.54 17.41 -8.42
C HIS A 28 21.18 17.44 -7.70
N LYS A 29 20.57 18.63 -7.57
CA LYS A 29 19.25 18.78 -6.93
C LYS A 29 18.13 18.17 -7.78
N ILE A 30 18.19 18.29 -9.10
CA ILE A 30 17.24 17.66 -10.02
C ILE A 30 17.36 16.14 -9.92
N ASN A 31 18.57 15.57 -9.98
CA ASN A 31 18.75 14.12 -9.80
C ASN A 31 18.20 13.62 -8.45
N ASN A 32 18.36 14.41 -7.37
CA ASN A 32 17.81 14.07 -6.06
C ASN A 32 16.27 14.12 -6.06
N LEU A 33 15.68 15.11 -6.74
CA LEU A 33 14.24 15.25 -6.91
C LEU A 33 13.68 14.03 -7.68
N GLU A 34 14.30 13.66 -8.81
CA GLU A 34 13.92 12.48 -9.60
C GLU A 34 13.92 11.19 -8.77
N PHE A 35 14.91 11.03 -7.88
CA PHE A 35 14.94 9.90 -6.95
C PHE A 35 13.75 9.92 -5.98
N GLN A 36 13.39 11.07 -5.40
CA GLN A 36 12.23 11.16 -4.50
C GLN A 36 10.92 10.89 -5.23
N THR A 37 10.74 11.48 -6.41
CA THR A 37 9.59 11.23 -7.27
C THR A 37 9.47 9.75 -7.63
N SER A 38 10.58 9.11 -8.03
CA SER A 38 10.61 7.67 -8.33
C SER A 38 10.22 6.80 -7.13
N ARG A 39 10.71 7.16 -5.92
CA ARG A 39 10.36 6.46 -4.67
C ARG A 39 8.87 6.60 -4.34
N ARG A 40 8.33 7.81 -4.48
CA ARG A 40 6.92 8.14 -4.26
C ARG A 40 6.00 7.39 -5.24
N VAL A 41 6.31 7.43 -6.53
CA VAL A 41 5.59 6.70 -7.59
C VAL A 41 5.57 5.20 -7.32
N LYS A 42 6.71 4.60 -6.91
CA LYS A 42 6.75 3.18 -6.53
C LYS A 42 5.79 2.87 -5.37
N LEU A 43 5.74 3.72 -4.35
CA LEU A 43 4.80 3.55 -3.24
C LEU A 43 3.34 3.72 -3.70
N GLN A 44 3.04 4.74 -4.50
CA GLN A 44 1.71 4.98 -5.06
C GLN A 44 1.22 3.77 -5.87
N ASN A 45 2.07 3.22 -6.74
CA ASN A 45 1.73 2.04 -7.54
C ASN A 45 1.52 0.78 -6.68
N ALA A 46 2.35 0.59 -5.65
CA ALA A 46 2.14 -0.49 -4.69
C ALA A 46 0.79 -0.35 -3.96
N ILE A 47 0.43 0.87 -3.51
CA ILE A 47 -0.87 1.14 -2.89
C ILE A 47 -2.01 0.86 -3.87
N LYS A 48 -1.93 1.36 -5.11
CA LYS A 48 -2.94 1.09 -6.17
C LYS A 48 -3.17 -0.39 -6.36
N SER A 49 -2.09 -1.17 -6.51
CA SER A 49 -2.18 -2.61 -6.72
C SER A 49 -2.87 -3.35 -5.56
N CYS A 50 -2.73 -2.84 -4.33
CA CYS A 50 -3.42 -3.37 -3.16
C CYS A 50 -4.91 -3.00 -3.11
N LEU A 51 -5.32 -1.95 -3.84
CA LEU A 51 -6.69 -1.43 -3.86
C LEU A 51 -7.55 -2.04 -4.98
N GLU A 52 -7.03 -3.02 -5.71
CA GLU A 52 -7.71 -3.67 -6.83
C GLU A 52 -7.90 -5.18 -6.58
N CYS A 53 -9.00 -5.71 -7.11
CA CYS A 53 -9.28 -7.13 -7.06
C CYS A 53 -8.33 -7.91 -7.98
N VAL A 54 -7.65 -8.93 -7.44
CA VAL A 54 -6.73 -9.79 -8.21
C VAL A 54 -7.42 -10.60 -9.32
N ILE A 55 -8.77 -10.70 -9.31
CA ILE A 55 -9.55 -11.45 -10.30
C ILE A 55 -10.11 -10.51 -11.37
N CYS A 56 -10.93 -9.54 -10.98
CA CYS A 56 -11.64 -8.67 -11.91
C CYS A 56 -10.95 -7.32 -12.17
N THR A 57 -9.82 -7.03 -11.51
CA THR A 57 -9.04 -5.77 -11.60
C THR A 57 -9.80 -4.50 -11.21
N ASN A 58 -11.08 -4.62 -10.82
CA ASN A 58 -11.86 -3.48 -10.33
C ASN A 58 -11.31 -3.00 -9.00
N ARG A 59 -11.26 -1.67 -8.83
CA ARG A 59 -10.96 -1.03 -7.55
C ARG A 59 -11.98 -1.46 -6.51
N TYR A 60 -11.51 -1.76 -5.29
CA TYR A 60 -12.36 -2.10 -4.18
C TYR A 60 -13.17 -0.90 -3.68
N ASP A 61 -14.40 -1.17 -3.27
CA ASP A 61 -15.32 -0.18 -2.71
C ASP A 61 -16.02 -0.71 -1.43
N ARG A 62 -17.10 -0.05 -1.02
CA ARG A 62 -17.94 -0.49 0.11
C ARG A 62 -19.14 -1.35 -0.27
N GLY A 63 -19.37 -1.56 -1.57
CA GLY A 63 -20.49 -2.30 -2.14
C GLY A 63 -20.09 -3.70 -2.57
N GLU A 64 -20.47 -4.09 -3.79
CA GLU A 64 -20.20 -5.43 -4.36
C GLU A 64 -18.72 -5.73 -4.55
N THR A 65 -17.88 -4.68 -4.65
CA THR A 65 -16.43 -4.84 -4.69
C THR A 65 -15.78 -4.72 -3.31
N SER A 66 -16.52 -4.99 -2.23
CA SER A 66 -15.92 -5.01 -0.89
C SER A 66 -14.83 -6.10 -0.77
N PRO A 67 -13.63 -5.78 -0.25
CA PRO A 67 -12.52 -6.72 -0.14
C PRO A 67 -12.77 -7.78 0.95
N ARG A 68 -12.60 -9.04 0.55
CA ARG A 68 -12.75 -10.23 1.39
C ARG A 68 -11.43 -10.99 1.47
N VAL A 69 -11.00 -11.33 2.69
CA VAL A 69 -9.75 -12.09 2.95
C VAL A 69 -10.06 -13.58 2.96
N LEU A 70 -9.49 -14.32 2.01
CA LEU A 70 -9.55 -15.77 1.96
C LEU A 70 -8.75 -16.39 3.13
N GLY A 71 -9.03 -17.65 3.50
CA GLY A 71 -8.31 -18.33 4.60
C GLY A 71 -6.80 -18.49 4.38
N CYS A 72 -6.30 -18.21 3.17
CA CYS A 72 -4.89 -18.17 2.83
C CYS A 72 -4.24 -16.77 2.95
N GLY A 73 -5.00 -15.73 3.31
CA GLY A 73 -4.55 -14.34 3.45
C GLY A 73 -4.72 -13.47 2.19
N HIS A 74 -4.94 -14.05 1.01
CA HIS A 74 -5.19 -13.27 -0.20
C HIS A 74 -6.56 -12.60 -0.20
N VAL A 75 -6.63 -11.41 -0.82
CA VAL A 75 -7.84 -10.59 -0.86
C VAL A 75 -8.46 -10.67 -2.25
N CYS A 76 -9.78 -10.84 -2.29
CA CYS A 76 -10.60 -10.79 -3.50
C CYS A 76 -11.87 -9.99 -3.20
N CYS A 77 -12.52 -9.43 -4.22
CA CYS A 77 -13.77 -8.71 -3.99
C CYS A 77 -14.92 -9.69 -3.74
N GLU A 78 -15.92 -9.25 -2.98
CA GLU A 78 -17.08 -10.06 -2.59
C GLU A 78 -17.77 -10.74 -3.78
N LYS A 79 -18.04 -9.98 -4.84
CA LYS A 79 -18.62 -10.50 -6.09
C LYS A 79 -17.82 -11.66 -6.69
N CYS A 80 -16.51 -11.51 -6.83
CA CYS A 80 -15.68 -12.59 -7.40
C CYS A 80 -15.62 -13.81 -6.48
N VAL A 81 -15.69 -13.62 -5.17
CA VAL A 81 -15.74 -14.74 -4.23
C VAL A 81 -17.07 -15.49 -4.32
N PHE A 82 -18.19 -14.77 -4.45
CA PHE A 82 -19.49 -15.35 -4.76
C PHE A 82 -19.45 -16.18 -6.05
N GLU A 83 -18.93 -15.62 -7.15
CA GLU A 83 -18.83 -16.30 -8.45
C GLU A 83 -18.01 -17.60 -8.36
N ILE A 84 -16.88 -17.58 -7.63
CA ILE A 84 -16.06 -18.78 -7.41
C ILE A 84 -16.83 -19.85 -6.62
N LEU A 85 -17.50 -19.47 -5.53
CA LEU A 85 -18.28 -20.39 -4.71
C LEU A 85 -19.45 -20.98 -5.50
N GLU A 86 -20.21 -20.13 -6.16
CA GLU A 86 -21.40 -20.51 -6.91
C GLU A 86 -21.07 -21.39 -8.12
N GLY A 87 -19.96 -21.10 -8.81
CA GLY A 87 -19.43 -21.96 -9.88
C GLY A 87 -19.06 -23.37 -9.41
N LYS A 88 -18.75 -23.57 -8.12
CA LYS A 88 -18.53 -24.90 -7.53
C LYS A 88 -19.80 -25.53 -6.97
N ARG A 89 -20.71 -24.72 -6.42
CA ARG A 89 -21.94 -25.22 -5.79
C ARG A 89 -23.00 -25.65 -6.79
N ARG A 90 -23.14 -24.93 -7.90
CA ARG A 90 -24.16 -25.21 -8.91
C ARG A 90 -24.07 -26.63 -9.48
N PRO A 91 -22.90 -27.14 -9.91
CA PRO A 91 -22.78 -28.54 -10.33
C PRO A 91 -23.14 -29.52 -9.21
N THR A 92 -22.69 -29.27 -7.98
CA THR A 92 -22.99 -30.16 -6.84
C THR A 92 -24.49 -30.21 -6.55
N ARG A 93 -25.21 -29.08 -6.59
CA ARG A 93 -26.67 -29.05 -6.42
C ARG A 93 -27.41 -29.87 -7.47
N MET A 94 -26.95 -29.81 -8.73
CA MET A 94 -27.53 -30.58 -9.82
C MET A 94 -27.32 -32.09 -9.63
N ILE A 95 -26.17 -32.50 -9.11
CA ILE A 95 -25.88 -33.93 -8.85
C ILE A 95 -26.74 -34.49 -7.72
N ILE A 96 -26.95 -33.72 -6.64
CA ILE A 96 -27.68 -34.19 -5.45
C ILE A 96 -29.18 -33.88 -5.49
N ASN A 97 -29.69 -33.34 -6.60
CA ASN A 97 -31.08 -32.85 -6.74
C ASN A 97 -31.52 -31.94 -5.57
N ALA A 98 -30.61 -31.11 -5.06
CA ALA A 98 -30.92 -30.19 -3.97
C ALA A 98 -31.62 -28.92 -4.51
N PRO A 99 -32.55 -28.33 -3.74
CA PRO A 99 -33.13 -27.04 -4.07
C PRO A 99 -32.06 -25.94 -4.12
N SER A 100 -32.32 -24.88 -4.88
CA SER A 100 -31.38 -23.77 -5.13
C SER A 100 -30.91 -23.04 -3.87
N ASN A 101 -31.70 -23.10 -2.80
CA ASN A 101 -31.41 -22.48 -1.51
C ASN A 101 -30.47 -23.29 -0.59
N LYS A 102 -30.16 -24.55 -0.94
CA LYS A 102 -29.15 -25.32 -0.19
C LYS A 102 -27.75 -24.98 -0.72
N PHE A 103 -26.83 -24.66 0.17
CA PHE A 103 -25.44 -24.45 -0.20
C PHE A 103 -24.68 -25.74 0.09
N PRO A 104 -24.32 -26.58 -0.88
CA PRO A 104 -23.51 -27.74 -0.58
C PRO A 104 -22.10 -27.31 -0.14
N GLY A 105 -21.47 -28.18 0.65
CA GLY A 105 -20.06 -28.03 0.99
C GLY A 105 -19.19 -28.11 -0.27
N VAL A 106 -18.24 -27.19 -0.41
CA VAL A 106 -17.35 -27.13 -1.59
C VAL A 106 -15.91 -26.83 -1.21
N ILE A 107 -14.98 -27.31 -2.02
CA ILE A 107 -13.57 -26.93 -1.93
C ILE A 107 -13.26 -25.96 -3.07
N ILE A 108 -12.79 -24.76 -2.71
CA ILE A 108 -12.31 -23.78 -3.68
C ILE A 108 -10.78 -23.66 -3.58
N ARG A 109 -10.15 -23.20 -4.65
CA ARG A 109 -8.72 -22.88 -4.68
C ARG A 109 -8.56 -21.37 -4.73
N CYS A 110 -7.65 -20.83 -3.92
CA CYS A 110 -7.29 -19.41 -4.02
C CYS A 110 -6.82 -19.09 -5.46
N PRO A 111 -7.32 -18.02 -6.10
CA PRO A 111 -6.85 -17.62 -7.43
C PRO A 111 -5.37 -17.25 -7.45
N SER A 112 -4.84 -16.68 -6.36
CA SER A 112 -3.46 -16.21 -6.26
C SER A 112 -2.46 -17.33 -5.94
N CYS A 113 -2.69 -18.11 -4.87
CA CYS A 113 -1.73 -19.12 -4.42
C CYS A 113 -2.19 -20.57 -4.59
N ARG A 114 -3.36 -20.81 -5.17
CA ARG A 114 -3.96 -22.14 -5.42
C ARG A 114 -4.23 -22.99 -4.17
N ARG A 115 -3.97 -22.48 -2.96
CA ARG A 115 -4.28 -23.16 -1.70
C ARG A 115 -5.77 -23.51 -1.63
N GLN A 116 -6.05 -24.77 -1.29
CA GLN A 116 -7.42 -25.27 -1.13
C GLN A 116 -8.03 -24.79 0.18
N MET A 117 -9.32 -24.47 0.14
CA MET A 117 -10.13 -24.05 1.28
C MET A 117 -11.49 -24.73 1.19
N SER A 118 -11.92 -25.34 2.29
CA SER A 118 -13.23 -25.97 2.44
C SER A 118 -14.26 -24.95 2.92
N PHE A 119 -15.41 -24.93 2.27
CA PHE A 119 -16.59 -24.17 2.66
C PHE A 119 -17.71 -25.14 3.04
N SER A 120 -18.27 -24.97 4.24
CA SER A 120 -19.40 -25.78 4.70
C SER A 120 -20.74 -25.29 4.17
N GLU A 121 -21.80 -26.04 4.49
CA GLU A 121 -23.14 -25.80 3.93
C GLU A 121 -23.81 -24.50 4.38
N ASN A 122 -23.26 -23.85 5.41
CA ASN A 122 -23.81 -22.58 5.93
C ASN A 122 -22.90 -21.39 5.60
N GLN A 123 -21.81 -21.59 4.86
CA GLN A 123 -20.82 -20.55 4.59
C GLN A 123 -21.03 -19.91 3.22
N THR A 124 -21.43 -18.65 3.17
CA THR A 124 -21.47 -17.85 1.94
C THR A 124 -20.20 -17.00 1.79
N GLU A 125 -20.07 -16.25 0.71
CA GLU A 125 -19.08 -15.18 0.54
C GLU A 125 -19.11 -14.18 1.71
N LEU A 126 -20.28 -13.93 2.30
CA LEU A 126 -20.43 -13.07 3.48
C LEU A 126 -19.78 -13.67 4.74
N SER A 127 -19.61 -15.00 4.78
CA SER A 127 -18.92 -15.69 5.87
C SER A 127 -17.41 -15.43 5.88
N ILE A 128 -16.88 -15.00 4.73
CA ILE A 128 -15.48 -14.61 4.54
C ILE A 128 -15.28 -13.19 5.03
N TRP A 129 -14.15 -12.97 5.69
CA TRP A 129 -13.92 -11.76 6.48
C TRP A 129 -13.73 -10.54 5.59
N LYS A 130 -14.39 -9.43 5.93
CA LYS A 130 -14.07 -8.13 5.36
C LYS A 130 -12.65 -7.75 5.77
N PHE A 131 -11.83 -7.31 4.82
CA PHE A 131 -10.48 -6.86 5.12
C PHE A 131 -10.53 -5.42 5.66
N ARG A 132 -10.72 -5.27 6.97
CA ARG A 132 -10.94 -3.95 7.59
C ARG A 132 -9.84 -2.94 7.32
N PRO A 133 -8.54 -3.28 7.39
CA PRO A 133 -7.52 -2.27 7.15
C PRO A 133 -7.53 -1.77 5.71
N LEU A 134 -7.82 -2.63 4.74
CA LEU A 134 -7.96 -2.18 3.36
C LEU A 134 -9.21 -1.32 3.16
N MET A 135 -10.31 -1.61 3.85
CA MET A 135 -11.50 -0.74 3.86
C MET A 135 -11.19 0.65 4.42
N GLU A 136 -10.34 0.74 5.43
CA GLU A 136 -9.86 2.00 5.99
C GLU A 136 -8.97 2.75 4.99
N VAL A 137 -8.05 2.05 4.33
CA VAL A 137 -7.23 2.65 3.27
C VAL A 137 -8.07 3.12 2.10
N ILE A 138 -9.05 2.34 1.64
CA ILE A 138 -10.01 2.75 0.61
C ILE A 138 -10.69 4.06 1.03
N LYS A 139 -11.19 4.14 2.27
CA LYS A 139 -11.78 5.38 2.81
C LYS A 139 -10.80 6.56 2.77
N ASN A 140 -9.54 6.33 3.16
CA ASN A 140 -8.50 7.37 3.19
C ASN A 140 -8.17 7.93 1.79
N PHE A 141 -8.34 7.13 0.74
CA PHE A 141 -8.07 7.53 -0.64
C PHE A 141 -9.31 7.88 -1.47
N THR A 142 -10.51 7.56 -0.97
CA THR A 142 -11.77 7.95 -1.62
C THR A 142 -11.86 9.48 -1.67
N ASN A 143 -12.12 10.03 -2.86
CA ASN A 143 -12.18 11.48 -3.12
C ASN A 143 -10.85 12.23 -2.96
N THR A 144 -9.70 11.54 -3.08
CA THR A 144 -8.38 12.18 -3.09
C THR A 144 -7.70 12.03 -4.45
N THR A 145 -6.90 13.01 -4.87
CA THR A 145 -6.12 12.94 -6.12
C THR A 145 -4.75 12.30 -5.94
N TYR A 146 -4.36 11.93 -4.71
CA TYR A 146 -3.03 11.39 -4.39
C TYR A 146 -2.64 10.15 -5.19
N LEU A 147 -3.64 9.40 -5.69
CA LEU A 147 -3.42 8.25 -6.53
C LEU A 147 -3.55 8.57 -8.02
N ASP A 148 -4.10 9.70 -8.44
CA ASP A 148 -4.35 9.98 -9.85
C ASP A 148 -3.41 11.07 -10.42
N ASP A 149 -2.54 11.67 -9.60
CA ASP A 149 -1.58 12.69 -10.04
C ASP A 149 -0.55 12.15 -11.06
N PHE A 150 -0.39 12.88 -12.16
CA PHE A 150 0.62 12.66 -13.20
C PHE A 150 1.81 13.59 -12.95
N ASP A 151 2.99 13.03 -12.78
CA ASP A 151 4.21 13.83 -12.63
C ASP A 151 4.64 14.40 -13.98
N GLN A 152 4.88 15.70 -14.03
CA GLN A 152 5.63 16.30 -15.13
C GLN A 152 7.13 16.14 -14.87
N PRO A 153 7.90 15.58 -15.82
CA PRO A 153 9.35 15.48 -15.66
C PRO A 153 9.96 16.88 -15.51
N VAL A 154 10.92 17.01 -14.59
CA VAL A 154 11.69 18.25 -14.43
C VAL A 154 12.89 18.17 -15.37
N GLU A 155 12.79 18.80 -16.53
CA GLU A 155 13.89 18.82 -17.48
C GLU A 155 15.01 19.77 -17.04
N HIS A 156 16.25 19.25 -17.01
CA HIS A 156 17.44 20.08 -16.84
C HIS A 156 17.92 20.60 -18.20
N GLU A 157 17.61 21.85 -18.50
CA GLU A 157 18.26 22.55 -19.63
C GLU A 157 19.72 22.82 -19.28
N GLN A 158 20.64 22.20 -20.03
CA GLN A 158 22.07 22.46 -19.87
C GLN A 158 22.38 23.93 -20.18
N VAL A 159 23.12 24.59 -19.29
CA VAL A 159 23.55 25.97 -19.53
C VAL A 159 24.67 25.98 -20.57
N THR A 160 24.36 26.44 -21.77
CA THR A 160 25.35 26.67 -22.85
C THR A 160 25.76 28.14 -22.85
N LEU A 161 27.07 28.40 -22.84
CA LEU A 161 27.66 29.75 -22.91
C LEU A 161 28.45 29.86 -24.23
N ALA A 162 28.20 30.92 -24.99
CA ALA A 162 28.90 31.29 -26.22
C ALA A 162 30.26 31.95 -25.95
N GLY A 163 30.49 32.48 -24.75
CA GLY A 163 31.75 33.08 -24.32
C GLY A 163 31.85 34.60 -24.56
N ASP A 164 30.92 35.20 -25.29
CA ASP A 164 30.82 36.62 -25.61
C ASP A 164 29.73 37.35 -24.79
N GLU A 165 29.11 36.69 -23.81
CA GLU A 165 27.96 37.22 -23.08
C GLU A 165 28.27 38.53 -22.35
N THR A 166 27.33 39.48 -22.33
CA THR A 166 27.50 40.69 -21.54
C THR A 166 27.43 40.40 -20.03
N LEU A 167 28.03 41.25 -19.19
CA LEU A 167 27.90 41.13 -17.71
C LEU A 167 26.43 41.15 -17.25
N ALA A 168 25.57 41.89 -17.96
CA ALA A 168 24.14 41.93 -17.69
C ALA A 168 23.49 40.57 -17.96
N CYS A 169 23.82 39.93 -19.10
CA CYS A 169 23.35 38.58 -19.45
C CYS A 169 23.77 37.55 -18.38
N LEU A 170 25.05 37.55 -17.97
CA LEU A 170 25.55 36.63 -16.93
C LEU A 170 24.83 36.82 -15.58
N ARG A 171 24.53 38.07 -15.19
CA ARG A 171 23.76 38.35 -13.97
C ARG A 171 22.32 37.84 -14.07
N THR A 172 21.65 38.05 -15.20
CA THR A 172 20.31 37.53 -15.44
C THR A 172 20.29 36.01 -15.38
N LEU A 173 21.27 35.35 -16.01
CA LEU A 173 21.43 33.90 -15.96
C LEU A 173 21.67 33.39 -14.53
N THR A 174 22.52 34.07 -13.76
CA THR A 174 22.76 33.74 -12.34
C THR A 174 21.46 33.77 -11.54
N LYS A 175 20.70 34.87 -11.63
CA LYS A 175 19.39 35.00 -10.96
C LYS A 175 18.40 33.91 -11.38
N ARG A 176 18.37 33.58 -12.68
CA ARG A 176 17.51 32.50 -13.20
C ARG A 176 17.89 31.14 -12.59
N LEU A 177 19.18 30.84 -12.48
CA LEU A 177 19.64 29.58 -11.87
C LEU A 177 19.36 29.53 -10.37
N GLU A 178 19.53 30.65 -9.66
CA GLU A 178 19.17 30.77 -8.24
C GLU A 178 17.67 30.51 -8.03
N GLN A 179 16.81 31.09 -8.88
CA GLN A 179 15.37 30.84 -8.83
C GLN A 179 15.04 29.38 -9.13
N LYS A 180 15.60 28.78 -10.20
CA LYS A 180 15.40 27.35 -10.51
C LYS A 180 15.83 26.45 -9.34
N LEU A 181 16.91 26.81 -8.64
CA LEU A 181 17.38 26.08 -7.46
C LEU A 181 16.38 26.17 -6.30
N LEU A 182 15.82 27.36 -6.04
CA LEU A 182 14.79 27.58 -5.03
C LEU A 182 13.53 26.75 -5.35
N ASP A 183 13.04 26.83 -6.58
CA ASP A 183 11.87 26.09 -7.05
C ASP A 183 12.09 24.57 -6.93
N THR A 184 13.27 24.07 -7.28
CA THR A 184 13.63 22.65 -7.16
C THR A 184 13.63 22.19 -5.70
N ASN A 185 14.14 23.03 -4.77
CA ASN A 185 14.09 22.71 -3.34
C ASN A 185 12.64 22.69 -2.82
N GLN A 186 11.80 23.64 -3.24
CA GLN A 186 10.39 23.66 -2.86
C GLN A 186 9.65 22.42 -3.36
N ARG A 187 9.82 22.05 -4.64
CA ARG A 187 9.27 20.81 -5.19
C ARG A 187 9.73 19.58 -4.43
N LYS A 188 11.01 19.51 -4.05
CA LYS A 188 11.53 18.40 -3.24
C LYS A 188 10.82 18.28 -1.88
N VAL A 189 10.52 19.40 -1.24
CA VAL A 189 9.76 19.40 0.03
C VAL A 189 8.36 18.84 -0.24
N SER A 190 7.66 19.36 -1.25
CA SER A 190 6.33 18.86 -1.64
C SER A 190 6.31 17.37 -1.97
N GLU A 191 7.32 16.84 -2.68
CA GLU A 191 7.44 15.40 -2.98
C GLU A 191 7.60 14.56 -1.72
N ASN A 192 8.43 15.02 -0.76
CA ASN A 192 8.60 14.34 0.52
C ASN A 192 7.32 14.36 1.35
N ASP A 193 6.60 15.48 1.37
CA ASP A 193 5.34 15.63 2.09
C ASP A 193 4.26 14.72 1.49
N LEU A 194 4.19 14.62 0.16
CA LEU A 194 3.29 13.71 -0.54
C LEU A 194 3.64 12.26 -0.25
N HIS A 195 4.93 11.89 -0.31
CA HIS A 195 5.39 10.54 0.07
C HIS A 195 5.02 10.19 1.52
N ALA A 196 5.25 11.11 2.46
CA ALA A 196 4.90 10.91 3.87
C ALA A 196 3.38 10.76 4.07
N THR A 197 2.58 11.53 3.33
CA THR A 197 1.13 11.42 3.32
C THR A 197 0.68 10.05 2.83
N LEU A 198 1.21 9.58 1.69
CA LEU A 198 0.94 8.24 1.17
C LEU A 198 1.33 7.13 2.17
N GLU A 199 2.50 7.25 2.82
CA GLU A 199 2.91 6.31 3.86
C GLU A 199 1.95 6.30 5.04
N ASN A 200 1.50 7.47 5.48
CA ASN A 200 0.58 7.59 6.62
C ASN A 200 -0.80 7.02 6.31
N LEU A 201 -1.39 7.37 5.15
CA LEU A 201 -2.72 6.91 4.74
C LEU A 201 -2.76 5.40 4.47
N SER A 202 -1.61 4.78 4.12
CA SER A 202 -1.47 3.34 3.89
C SER A 202 -1.03 2.54 5.13
N LYS A 203 -0.80 3.17 6.28
CA LYS A 203 -0.43 2.46 7.53
C LYS A 203 -1.34 1.28 7.87
N PRO A 204 -2.68 1.34 7.75
CA PRO A 204 -3.53 0.23 8.17
C PRO A 204 -3.19 -1.10 7.47
N ILE A 205 -2.78 -1.08 6.20
CA ILE A 205 -2.40 -2.31 5.46
C ILE A 205 -0.93 -2.68 5.60
N LYS A 206 -0.09 -1.78 6.14
CA LYS A 206 1.36 -1.99 6.29
C LYS A 206 1.76 -2.36 7.71
N ASN A 207 0.98 -1.96 8.71
CA ASN A 207 1.36 -1.99 10.11
C ASN A 207 0.41 -2.83 10.95
N CYS A 208 0.98 -3.46 11.99
CA CYS A 208 0.22 -4.21 12.97
C CYS A 208 -0.76 -3.30 13.73
N ALA A 209 -2.03 -3.71 13.83
CA ALA A 209 -3.05 -2.96 14.55
C ALA A 209 -2.75 -2.80 16.06
N LYS A 210 -1.88 -3.65 16.63
CA LYS A 210 -1.44 -3.60 18.03
C LYS A 210 -0.19 -2.74 18.22
N CYS A 211 0.94 -3.20 17.69
CA CYS A 211 2.24 -2.56 17.96
C CYS A 211 2.61 -1.45 16.98
N GLN A 212 1.80 -1.21 15.94
CA GLN A 212 2.05 -0.21 14.89
C GLN A 212 3.35 -0.41 14.09
N ASN A 213 4.08 -1.51 14.31
CA ASN A 213 5.26 -1.87 13.54
C ASN A 213 4.88 -2.40 12.16
N PRO A 214 5.70 -2.14 11.12
CA PRO A 214 5.52 -2.72 9.79
C PRO A 214 5.55 -4.26 9.84
N PHE A 215 4.75 -4.90 8.97
CA PHE A 215 4.77 -6.35 8.82
C PHE A 215 6.09 -6.81 8.17
N GLN A 216 6.80 -7.71 8.86
CA GLN A 216 7.99 -8.39 8.32
C GLN A 216 7.65 -9.73 7.66
N GLU A 217 6.53 -10.33 8.07
CA GLU A 217 5.99 -11.60 7.56
C GLU A 217 4.55 -11.37 7.10
N ALA A 218 3.97 -12.36 6.42
CA ALA A 218 2.55 -12.35 6.08
C ALA A 218 1.70 -12.13 7.34
N PRO A 219 0.86 -11.08 7.39
CA PRO A 219 0.15 -10.75 8.61
C PRO A 219 -1.05 -11.68 8.85
N VAL A 220 -1.48 -11.76 10.10
CA VAL A 220 -2.59 -12.63 10.51
C VAL A 220 -3.84 -11.79 10.76
N SER A 221 -4.95 -12.17 10.15
CA SER A 221 -6.25 -11.51 10.35
C SER A 221 -7.08 -12.28 11.38
N LEU A 222 -7.60 -11.59 12.39
CA LEU A 222 -8.66 -12.15 13.25
C LEU A 222 -10.00 -12.15 12.53
N LYS A 223 -10.98 -12.92 13.02
CA LYS A 223 -12.37 -13.00 12.51
C LYS A 223 -13.05 -11.65 12.38
N CYS A 224 -12.75 -10.71 13.28
CA CYS A 224 -13.30 -9.34 13.22
C CYS A 224 -12.74 -8.51 12.05
N GLY A 225 -11.69 -8.99 11.37
CA GLY A 225 -11.03 -8.36 10.23
C GLY A 225 -9.81 -7.50 10.58
N HIS A 226 -9.46 -7.33 11.86
CA HIS A 226 -8.22 -6.65 12.26
C HIS A 226 -7.00 -7.54 12.07
N VAL A 227 -5.86 -6.90 11.78
CA VAL A 227 -4.66 -7.55 11.26
C VAL A 227 -3.47 -7.30 12.17
N TYR A 228 -2.72 -8.34 12.47
CA TYR A 228 -1.63 -8.34 13.44
C TYR A 228 -0.37 -8.98 12.87
N CYS A 229 0.79 -8.53 13.34
CA CYS A 229 2.06 -9.17 12.99
C CYS A 229 2.20 -10.52 13.70
N SER A 230 3.05 -11.38 13.15
CA SER A 230 3.36 -12.71 13.68
C SER A 230 3.68 -12.71 15.20
N PRO A 231 4.55 -11.82 15.74
CA PRO A 231 4.79 -11.73 17.18
C PRO A 231 3.55 -11.38 18.02
N CYS A 232 2.80 -10.35 17.62
CA CYS A 232 1.57 -9.98 18.34
C CYS A 232 0.51 -11.06 18.27
N ASN A 233 0.44 -11.77 17.14
CA ASN A 233 -0.46 -12.89 16.96
C ASN A 233 -0.12 -14.04 17.91
N LYS A 234 1.17 -14.40 18.05
CA LYS A 234 1.60 -15.43 19.01
C LYS A 234 1.13 -15.13 20.43
N LEU A 235 1.25 -13.87 20.89
CA LEU A 235 0.79 -13.46 22.22
C LEU A 235 -0.72 -13.68 22.46
N PHE A 236 -1.56 -13.58 21.41
CA PHE A 236 -2.99 -13.89 21.55
C PHE A 236 -3.23 -15.38 21.82
N PHE A 237 -2.37 -16.23 21.28
CA PHE A 237 -2.58 -17.67 21.26
C PHE A 237 -1.71 -18.46 22.24
N GLU A 238 -0.65 -17.84 22.78
CA GLU A 238 0.32 -18.44 23.71
C GLU A 238 -0.35 -19.03 24.96
N ARG A 239 -1.42 -18.40 25.45
CA ARG A 239 -2.18 -18.87 26.61
C ARG A 239 -3.00 -20.14 26.35
N PHE A 240 -3.09 -20.59 25.10
CA PHE A 240 -3.85 -21.77 24.70
C PHE A 240 -2.89 -22.91 24.36
N GLU A 241 -2.28 -23.48 25.41
CA GLU A 241 -1.31 -24.57 25.31
C GLU A 241 -1.94 -25.92 24.92
N LYS A 242 -3.26 -26.09 25.08
CA LYS A 242 -3.97 -27.36 24.90
C LYS A 242 -4.73 -27.46 23.57
N ILE A 243 -4.97 -28.71 23.13
CA ILE A 243 -5.89 -29.07 22.04
C ILE A 243 -7.32 -28.68 22.47
N GLY A 244 -7.70 -27.44 22.23
CA GLY A 244 -9.00 -26.92 22.62
C GLY A 244 -9.32 -25.61 21.89
N PRO A 245 -10.59 -25.17 21.94
CA PRO A 245 -10.98 -23.90 21.37
C PRO A 245 -10.32 -22.73 22.12
N ALA A 246 -9.58 -21.91 21.40
CA ALA A 246 -9.01 -20.66 21.88
C ALA A 246 -10.02 -19.53 21.70
N VAL A 247 -10.35 -18.84 22.79
CA VAL A 247 -11.23 -17.67 22.77
C VAL A 247 -10.36 -16.41 22.77
N VAL A 248 -10.28 -15.73 21.63
CA VAL A 248 -9.44 -14.53 21.48
C VAL A 248 -10.30 -13.28 21.43
N THR A 249 -9.97 -12.32 22.29
CA THR A 249 -10.51 -10.95 22.25
C THR A 249 -9.63 -10.08 21.37
N CYS A 250 -10.20 -9.46 20.35
CA CYS A 250 -9.49 -8.48 19.53
C CYS A 250 -9.22 -7.20 20.34
N GLU A 251 -7.96 -6.82 20.53
CA GLU A 251 -7.60 -5.60 21.28
C GLU A 251 -8.11 -4.30 20.63
N THR A 252 -8.35 -4.30 19.32
CA THR A 252 -8.79 -3.10 18.59
C THR A 252 -10.29 -2.84 18.69
N CYS A 253 -11.12 -3.90 18.78
CA CYS A 253 -12.59 -3.74 18.80
C CYS A 253 -13.31 -4.54 19.88
N GLN A 254 -12.56 -5.20 20.75
CA GLN A 254 -13.05 -5.98 21.90
C GLN A 254 -14.01 -7.12 21.54
N LYS A 255 -14.10 -7.50 20.25
CA LYS A 255 -14.91 -8.65 19.81
C LYS A 255 -14.22 -9.96 20.17
N LEU A 256 -14.97 -10.85 20.78
CA LEU A 256 -14.60 -12.23 21.07
C LEU A 256 -14.75 -13.11 19.83
N SER A 257 -13.85 -14.06 19.63
CA SER A 257 -13.92 -15.03 18.54
C SER A 257 -13.26 -16.34 18.95
N ASN A 258 -13.84 -17.45 18.49
CA ASN A 258 -13.37 -18.79 18.80
C ASN A 258 -12.48 -19.32 17.66
N TYR A 259 -11.36 -19.95 18.01
CA TYR A 259 -10.43 -20.55 17.08
C TYR A 259 -10.07 -21.96 17.53
N GLN A 260 -9.88 -22.87 16.61
CA GLN A 260 -9.38 -24.20 16.87
C GLN A 260 -7.95 -24.32 16.34
N ARG A 261 -7.06 -24.83 17.18
CA ARG A 261 -5.69 -25.16 16.78
C ARG A 261 -5.72 -26.40 15.87
N ASN A 262 -5.16 -26.29 14.68
CA ASN A 262 -4.95 -27.40 13.76
C ASN A 262 -3.44 -27.69 13.67
N GLU A 263 -3.03 -28.88 14.08
CA GLU A 263 -1.62 -29.27 14.24
C GLU A 263 -1.00 -29.95 13.02
N THR A 264 -1.75 -30.08 11.92
CA THR A 264 -1.39 -30.94 10.78
C THR A 264 -0.06 -30.59 10.05
N ARG A 265 0.67 -29.54 10.43
CA ARG A 265 1.91 -29.11 9.74
C ARG A 265 3.06 -28.64 10.63
N GLY A 266 3.11 -29.03 11.91
CA GLY A 266 4.22 -28.65 12.83
C GLY A 266 4.26 -27.17 13.26
N PHE A 267 3.41 -26.32 12.66
CA PHE A 267 3.12 -24.96 13.13
C PHE A 267 1.65 -24.88 13.54
N PRO A 268 1.31 -24.35 14.73
CA PRO A 268 -0.07 -24.22 15.14
C PRO A 268 -0.80 -23.22 14.24
N ILE A 269 -1.73 -23.73 13.42
CA ILE A 269 -2.62 -22.88 12.62
C ILE A 269 -3.93 -22.77 13.39
N TYR A 270 -4.28 -21.56 13.82
CA TYR A 270 -5.56 -21.29 14.47
C TYR A 270 -6.61 -20.97 13.40
N LEU A 271 -7.56 -21.89 13.23
CA LEU A 271 -8.68 -21.74 12.31
C LEU A 271 -9.89 -21.24 13.09
N PHE A 272 -10.55 -20.19 12.60
CA PHE A 272 -11.81 -19.74 13.21
C PHE A 272 -12.84 -20.87 13.19
N ILE A 273 -13.55 -21.03 14.30
CA ILE A 273 -14.70 -21.93 14.42
C ILE A 273 -15.94 -21.14 14.82
N ASN A 274 -17.07 -21.47 14.19
CA ASN A 274 -18.35 -20.87 14.54
C ASN A 274 -18.83 -21.43 15.88
N LEU A 275 -19.66 -20.69 16.62
CA LEU A 275 -20.26 -21.15 17.88
C LEU A 275 -21.04 -22.46 17.67
N SER A 276 -21.69 -22.62 16.51
CA SER A 276 -22.39 -23.84 16.13
C SER A 276 -21.48 -25.07 15.94
N GLN A 277 -20.15 -24.89 15.92
CA GLN A 277 -19.16 -25.98 15.79
C GLN A 277 -18.50 -26.33 17.13
N LEU A 278 -18.89 -25.66 18.23
CA LEU A 278 -18.38 -25.94 19.57
C LEU A 278 -19.17 -27.02 20.33
N HIS A 279 -20.25 -27.52 19.74
CA HIS A 279 -21.12 -28.58 20.25
C HIS A 279 -20.92 -29.86 19.45
#